data_AF-A0A178CIJ2-F1
#
_entry.id   AF-A0A178CIJ2-F1
#
_cell.length_a   1.000
_cell.length_b   1.000
_cell.length_c   1.000
_cell.angle_alpha   90.00
_cell.angle_beta   90.00
_cell.angle_gamma   90.00
#
_symmetry.space_group_name_H-M   'P 1'
#
loop_
_entity.id
_entity.type
_entity.pdbx_description
1 polymer ?
#
loop_
_entity_poly.entity_id
_entity_poly.type
_entity_poly.pdbx_seq_one_letter_code
_entity_poly.pdbx_strand_id
1 'polypeptide(L)'
;MTSIIANYLYLDGTVVREYIIGADGAGIVVNRGGYAVKIPRISKIIEIDGVPYNNGRLTPEEGDYDERVAAIRGFEREKAIYRRLGVYPGIIHCYNLVSDDPSIQMPLMTQYLAKSRPDRAT
;
A
#
# COMPACT_ATOMS: atom_id res chain seq x y z
N MET A 1 10.48 7.59 -26.11
CA MET A 1 10.38 7.19 -24.69
C MET A 1 8.95 7.45 -24.30
N THR A 2 8.18 6.41 -23.99
CA THR A 2 6.74 6.56 -23.70
C THR A 2 6.56 7.15 -22.31
N SER A 3 5.82 8.26 -22.20
CA SER A 3 5.44 8.87 -20.92
C SER A 3 4.13 8.25 -20.44
N ILE A 4 4.08 7.76 -19.21
CA ILE A 4 2.87 7.17 -18.61
C ILE A 4 2.60 7.87 -17.29
N ILE A 5 1.42 8.45 -17.15
CA ILE A 5 0.93 9.01 -15.87
C ILE A 5 -0.15 8.08 -15.34
N ALA A 6 -0.06 7.73 -14.06
CA ALA A 6 -1.03 6.86 -13.38
C ALA A 6 -1.42 7.42 -12.02
N ASN A 7 -2.67 7.19 -11.63
CA ASN A 7 -3.19 7.44 -10.29
C ASN A 7 -3.19 6.15 -9.47
N TYR A 8 -2.92 6.28 -8.18
CA TYR A 8 -3.23 5.22 -7.22
C TYR A 8 -4.69 5.26 -6.81
N LEU A 9 -5.28 4.08 -6.64
CA LEU A 9 -6.70 3.91 -6.36
C LEU A 9 -6.92 3.06 -5.10
N TYR A 10 -8.02 3.34 -4.42
CA TYR A 10 -8.64 2.43 -3.46
C TYR A 10 -9.31 1.27 -4.19
N LEU A 11 -9.65 0.21 -3.43
CA LEU A 11 -10.33 -0.96 -3.99
C LEU A 11 -11.73 -0.65 -4.54
N ASP A 12 -12.36 0.42 -4.04
CA ASP A 12 -13.63 0.94 -4.55
C ASP A 12 -13.47 1.79 -5.83
N GLY A 13 -12.23 2.00 -6.30
CA GLY A 13 -11.91 2.76 -7.50
C GLY A 13 -11.71 4.25 -7.28
N THR A 14 -11.88 4.76 -6.06
CA THR A 14 -11.64 6.17 -5.75
C THR A 14 -10.14 6.47 -5.75
N VAL A 15 -9.77 7.68 -6.18
CA VAL A 15 -8.36 8.11 -6.23
C VAL A 15 -7.82 8.32 -4.82
N VAL A 16 -6.64 7.78 -4.54
CA VAL A 16 -5.89 8.04 -3.31
C VAL A 16 -5.46 9.50 -3.31
N ARG A 17 -5.89 10.26 -2.29
CA ARG A 17 -5.60 11.70 -2.16
C ARG A 17 -4.70 12.03 -0.97
N GLU A 18 -4.51 11.07 -0.08
CA GLU A 18 -3.61 11.23 1.05
C GLU A 18 -2.15 11.36 0.62
N TYR A 19 -1.35 11.97 1.48
CA TYR A 19 0.08 12.08 1.27
C TYR A 19 0.74 10.69 1.32
N ILE A 20 1.27 10.25 0.18
CA ILE A 20 1.98 8.97 0.06
C ILE A 20 3.37 9.13 0.66
N ILE A 21 3.67 8.35 1.69
CA ILE A 21 4.95 8.35 2.40
C ILE A 21 5.86 7.18 2.00
N GLY A 22 5.34 6.22 1.22
CA GLY A 22 6.11 5.13 0.66
C GLY A 22 5.31 4.35 -0.38
N ALA A 23 6.01 3.70 -1.29
CA ALA A 23 5.41 2.79 -2.27
C ALA A 23 6.36 1.62 -2.49
N ASP A 24 5.84 0.40 -2.48
CA ASP A 24 6.55 -0.82 -2.81
C ASP A 24 5.76 -1.66 -3.84
N GLY A 25 6.25 -2.85 -4.17
CA GLY A 25 5.59 -3.71 -5.15
C GLY A 25 4.25 -4.27 -4.68
N ALA A 26 3.99 -4.34 -3.37
CA ALA A 26 2.83 -4.99 -2.77
C ALA A 26 1.79 -4.00 -2.22
N GLY A 27 2.16 -2.74 -1.99
CA GLY A 27 1.30 -1.72 -1.42
C GLY A 27 1.87 -0.31 -1.52
N ILE A 28 1.03 0.66 -1.18
CA ILE A 28 1.45 2.03 -0.93
C ILE A 28 1.14 2.39 0.53
N VAL A 29 1.95 3.26 1.11
CA VAL A 29 1.78 3.74 2.48
C VAL A 29 1.37 5.20 2.43
N VAL A 30 0.23 5.51 3.03
CA VAL A 30 -0.30 6.88 3.13
C VAL A 30 -0.25 7.37 4.57
N ASN A 31 -0.10 8.68 4.75
CA ASN A 31 -0.35 9.33 6.03
C ASN A 31 -1.84 9.62 6.16
N ARG A 32 -2.53 8.92 7.07
CA ARG A 32 -3.94 9.09 7.36
C ARG A 32 -4.13 9.34 8.85
N GLY A 33 -4.56 10.55 9.20
CA GLY A 33 -4.87 10.93 10.59
C GLY A 33 -3.68 10.79 11.55
N GLY A 34 -2.45 10.99 11.09
CA GLY A 34 -1.24 10.83 11.91
C GLY A 34 -0.74 9.38 12.02
N TYR A 35 -1.32 8.46 11.27
CA TYR A 35 -0.87 7.07 11.16
C TYR A 35 -0.28 6.79 9.78
N ALA A 36 0.63 5.81 9.73
CA ALA A 36 1.02 5.19 8.48
C ALA A 36 0.03 4.07 8.17
N VAL A 37 -0.65 4.15 7.02
CA VAL A 37 -1.60 3.14 6.57
C VAL A 37 -1.10 2.56 5.27
N LYS A 38 -0.68 1.29 5.30
CA LYS A 38 -0.39 0.54 4.08
C LYS A 38 -1.71 0.09 3.46
N ILE A 39 -1.91 0.36 2.17
CA ILE A 39 -3.08 -0.03 1.38
C ILE A 39 -2.63 -0.75 0.10
N PRO A 40 -3.52 -1.52 -0.55
CA PRO A 40 -3.20 -2.22 -1.79
C PRO A 40 -2.70 -1.27 -2.87
N ARG A 41 -1.66 -1.67 -3.60
CA ARG A 41 -1.17 -0.90 -4.75
C ARG A 41 -2.01 -1.23 -5.97
N ILE A 42 -3.10 -0.48 -6.15
CA ILE A 42 -3.89 -0.49 -7.38
C ILE A 42 -3.60 0.81 -8.12
N SER A 43 -3.19 0.72 -9.39
CA SER A 43 -2.87 1.90 -10.20
C SER A 43 -3.63 1.87 -11.52
N LYS A 44 -4.11 3.04 -11.95
CA LYS A 44 -4.75 3.20 -13.25
C LYS A 44 -4.01 4.25 -14.06
N ILE A 45 -3.61 3.88 -15.28
CA ILE A 45 -3.04 4.80 -16.26
C ILE A 45 -4.13 5.80 -16.66
N ILE A 46 -3.79 7.08 -16.61
CA ILE A 46 -4.67 8.19 -16.98
C ILE A 46 -4.15 8.98 -18.18
N GLU A 47 -2.87 8.81 -18.55
CA GLU A 47 -2.26 9.48 -19.67
C GLU A 47 -1.16 8.60 -20.28
N ILE A 48 -1.10 8.56 -21.61
CA ILE A 48 0.00 7.97 -22.38
C ILE A 48 0.44 9.02 -23.40
N ASP A 49 1.72 9.41 -23.36
CA ASP A 49 2.32 10.38 -24.29
C ASP A 49 1.55 11.71 -24.41
N GLY A 50 1.05 12.24 -23.29
CA GLY A 50 0.28 13.49 -23.27
C GLY A 50 -1.20 13.33 -23.64
N VAL A 51 -1.64 12.12 -23.99
CA VAL A 51 -3.02 11.84 -24.38
C VAL A 51 -3.77 11.19 -23.20
N PRO A 52 -4.91 11.76 -22.77
CA PRO A 52 -5.75 11.14 -21.75
C PRO A 52 -6.11 9.70 -22.12
N TYR A 53 -5.72 8.76 -21.27
CA TYR A 53 -5.98 7.35 -21.42
C TYR A 53 -7.13 6.97 -20.50
N ASN A 54 -8.29 6.62 -21.08
CA ASN A 54 -9.42 6.14 -20.31
C ASN A 54 -9.84 4.76 -20.85
N ASN A 55 -9.32 3.70 -20.25
CA ASN A 55 -9.80 2.35 -20.51
C ASN A 55 -11.14 2.03 -19.80
N GLY A 56 -11.70 2.97 -19.02
CA GLY A 56 -13.02 2.87 -18.37
C GLY A 56 -13.20 1.76 -17.34
N ARG A 57 -12.33 0.76 -17.29
CA ARG A 57 -12.52 -0.48 -16.52
C ARG A 57 -11.52 -0.57 -15.38
N LEU A 58 -12.06 -0.77 -14.18
CA LEU A 58 -11.32 -1.13 -12.96
C LEU A 58 -11.47 -2.61 -12.61
N THR A 59 -12.48 -3.24 -13.21
CA THR A 59 -12.76 -4.67 -13.12
C THR A 59 -12.16 -5.38 -14.34
N PRO A 60 -11.36 -6.43 -14.16
CA PRO A 60 -10.86 -7.27 -15.26
C PRO A 60 -12.01 -7.92 -16.03
N GLU A 61 -11.74 -8.44 -17.24
CA GLU A 61 -12.70 -9.30 -17.94
C GLU A 61 -12.80 -10.68 -17.28
N GLU A 62 -13.84 -11.44 -17.62
CA GLU A 62 -13.99 -12.82 -17.14
C GLU A 62 -12.81 -13.67 -17.67
N GLY A 63 -12.03 -14.25 -16.74
CA GLY A 63 -10.82 -15.00 -17.06
C GLY A 63 -9.52 -14.21 -16.90
N ASP A 64 -9.58 -12.88 -16.77
CA ASP A 64 -8.41 -12.05 -16.50
C ASP A 64 -7.99 -12.07 -15.03
N TYR A 65 -6.72 -11.76 -14.78
CA TYR A 65 -6.17 -11.63 -13.45
C TYR A 65 -6.76 -10.42 -12.70
N ASP A 66 -7.41 -10.67 -11.56
CA ASP A 66 -7.90 -9.61 -10.68
C ASP A 66 -6.84 -9.21 -9.63
N GLU A 67 -6.14 -8.11 -9.91
CA GLU A 67 -5.16 -7.51 -9.02
C GLU A 67 -5.72 -7.23 -7.61
N ARG A 68 -7.03 -6.91 -7.50
CA ARG A 68 -7.67 -6.61 -6.21
C ARG A 68 -7.75 -7.85 -5.35
N VAL A 69 -8.19 -8.97 -5.91
CA VAL A 69 -8.29 -10.25 -5.18
C VAL A 69 -6.91 -10.69 -4.70
N ALA A 70 -5.89 -10.58 -5.56
CA ALA A 70 -4.53 -10.92 -5.19
C ALA A 70 -3.98 -9.99 -4.09
N ALA A 71 -4.24 -8.69 -4.19
CA ALA A 71 -3.78 -7.72 -3.20
C ALA A 71 -4.48 -7.92 -1.84
N ILE A 72 -5.80 -8.15 -1.81
CA ILE A 72 -6.54 -8.49 -0.59
C ILE A 72 -5.92 -9.70 0.10
N ARG A 73 -5.70 -10.80 -0.64
CA ARG A 73 -5.05 -12.01 -0.11
C ARG A 73 -3.63 -11.75 0.39
N GLY A 74 -2.89 -10.85 -0.25
CA GLY A 74 -1.57 -10.42 0.20
C GLY A 74 -1.62 -9.77 1.58
N PHE A 75 -2.56 -8.85 1.78
CA PHE A 75 -2.76 -8.16 3.05
C PHE A 75 -3.28 -9.08 4.16
N GLU A 76 -4.17 -10.02 3.85
CA GLU A 76 -4.61 -11.04 4.82
C GLU A 76 -3.43 -11.88 5.32
N ARG A 77 -2.53 -12.30 4.43
CA ARG A 77 -1.32 -13.05 4.77
C ARG A 77 -0.35 -12.20 5.60
N GLU A 78 -0.12 -10.96 5.20
CA GLU A 78 0.75 -10.03 5.93
C GLU A 78 0.21 -9.78 7.35
N LYS A 79 -1.10 -9.56 7.49
CA LYS A 79 -1.76 -9.48 8.80
C LYS A 79 -1.57 -10.74 9.63
N ALA A 80 -1.75 -11.92 9.03
CA ALA A 80 -1.55 -13.20 9.73
C ALA A 80 -0.10 -13.35 10.26
N ILE A 81 0.89 -12.89 9.51
CA ILE A 81 2.30 -12.86 9.94
C ILE A 81 2.47 -11.94 11.16
N TYR A 82 1.98 -10.70 11.09
CA TYR A 82 2.06 -9.77 12.23
C TYR A 82 1.32 -10.28 13.47
N ARG A 83 0.15 -10.92 13.31
CA ARG A 83 -0.57 -11.56 14.42
C ARG A 83 0.26 -12.67 15.07
N ARG A 84 0.93 -13.50 14.25
CA ARG A 84 1.79 -14.59 14.74
C ARG A 84 3.03 -14.09 15.47
N LEU A 85 3.62 -12.99 15.00
CA LEU A 85 4.77 -12.35 15.64
C LEU A 85 4.39 -11.71 16.98
N GLY A 86 3.15 -11.24 17.13
CA GLY A 86 2.66 -10.62 18.34
C GLY A 86 3.35 -9.29 18.64
N VAL A 87 3.39 -8.90 19.92
CA VAL A 87 4.13 -7.72 20.36
C VAL A 87 5.57 -8.12 20.64
N TYR A 88 6.48 -7.71 19.77
CA TYR A 88 7.90 -8.04 19.88
C TYR A 88 8.77 -6.76 19.81
N PRO A 89 9.77 -6.59 20.69
CA PRO A 89 10.68 -5.46 20.63
C PRO A 89 11.42 -5.36 19.28
N GLY A 90 11.37 -4.19 18.65
CA GLY A 90 12.02 -3.97 17.35
C GLY A 90 11.16 -4.32 16.13
N ILE A 91 9.97 -4.87 16.31
CA ILE A 91 8.96 -5.03 15.26
C ILE A 91 7.88 -3.98 15.47
N ILE A 92 7.47 -3.30 14.40
CA ILE A 92 6.44 -2.28 14.48
C ILE A 92 5.10 -2.88 14.88
N HIS A 93 4.40 -2.25 15.82
CA HIS A 93 3.09 -2.70 16.25
C HIS A 93 2.01 -2.23 15.27
N CYS A 94 1.22 -3.17 14.74
CA CYS A 94 0.11 -2.88 13.83
C CYS A 94 -1.22 -2.93 14.58
N TYR A 95 -2.09 -1.94 14.35
CA TYR A 95 -3.28 -1.72 15.19
C TYR A 95 -4.55 -2.44 14.71
N ASN A 96 -4.72 -2.59 13.39
CA ASN A 96 -5.97 -3.09 12.79
C ASN A 96 -5.84 -4.53 12.29
N LEU A 97 -4.97 -5.33 12.92
CA LEU A 97 -4.65 -6.66 12.42
C LEU A 97 -5.86 -7.58 12.35
N VAL A 98 -6.86 -7.45 13.22
CA VAL A 98 -8.08 -8.28 13.23
C VAL A 98 -9.19 -7.80 12.29
N SER A 99 -9.06 -6.58 11.74
CA SER A 99 -10.04 -6.03 10.81
C SER A 99 -9.98 -6.75 9.46
N ASP A 100 -11.14 -6.90 8.81
CA ASP A 100 -11.26 -7.40 7.44
C ASP A 100 -10.88 -6.36 6.39
N ASP A 101 -10.74 -5.08 6.78
CA ASP A 101 -10.29 -4.03 5.88
C ASP A 101 -8.89 -4.37 5.34
N PRO A 102 -8.65 -4.39 4.02
CA PRO A 102 -7.38 -4.82 3.44
C PRO A 102 -6.31 -3.72 3.52
N SER A 103 -6.09 -3.19 4.72
CA SER A 103 -5.04 -2.23 5.05
C SER A 103 -4.31 -2.62 6.33
N ILE A 104 -3.09 -2.12 6.51
CA ILE A 104 -2.33 -2.27 7.75
C ILE A 104 -2.01 -0.88 8.30
N GLN A 105 -2.63 -0.56 9.43
CA GLN A 105 -2.38 0.67 10.16
C GLN A 105 -1.28 0.45 11.20
N MET A 106 -0.29 1.33 11.18
CA MET A 106 0.87 1.31 12.07
C MET A 106 1.22 2.75 12.51
N PRO A 107 1.98 2.94 13.60
CA PRO A 107 2.38 4.27 14.02
C PRO A 107 3.22 4.95 12.95
N LEU A 108 2.97 6.25 12.75
CA LEU A 108 3.79 7.06 11.87
C LEU A 108 5.15 7.30 12.53
N MET A 109 6.18 6.65 12.01
CA MET A 109 7.54 6.80 12.55
C MET A 109 8.18 8.09 12.06
N THR A 110 8.34 9.05 12.99
CA THR A 110 9.16 10.23 12.78
C THR A 110 10.52 10.03 13.44
N GLN A 111 11.61 10.10 12.68
CA GLN A 111 13.00 10.18 13.19
C GLN A 111 13.62 8.92 13.86
N TYR A 112 13.01 7.73 13.78
CA TYR A 112 13.58 6.53 14.42
C TYR A 112 14.98 6.19 13.88
N LEU A 113 15.13 6.11 12.56
CA LEU A 113 16.44 5.82 11.92
C LEU A 113 17.47 6.93 12.12
N ALA A 114 17.06 8.17 12.37
CA ALA A 114 18.01 9.25 12.66
C ALA A 114 18.61 9.12 14.08
N LYS A 115 17.86 8.53 15.02
CA LYS A 115 18.25 8.39 16.43
C LYS A 115 18.79 7.01 16.78
N SER A 116 18.45 5.99 16.00
CA SER A 116 18.71 4.58 16.31
C SER A 116 19.34 3.84 15.13
N ARG A 117 20.05 4.55 14.25
CA ARG A 117 20.79 3.92 13.15
C ARG A 117 21.83 2.97 13.75
N PRO A 118 21.74 1.64 13.52
CA PRO A 118 22.83 0.77 13.89
C PRO A 118 24.06 1.17 13.06
N ASP A 119 25.23 1.15 13.69
CA ASP A 119 26.49 1.37 12.97
C ASP A 119 26.60 0.34 11.85
N ARG A 120 27.13 0.78 10.70
CA ARG A 120 27.45 -0.15 9.62
C ARG A 120 28.45 -1.17 10.16
N ALA A 121 28.08 -2.45 10.14
CA ALA A 121 29.04 -3.52 10.34
C ALA A 121 30.10 -3.42 9.23
N THR A 122 31.35 -3.18 9.63
CA THR A 122 32.55 -3.24 8.79
C THR A 122 32.96 -4.68 8.51
#